data_AF-A0AAX3QKI6-F1
#
_entry.id   AF-A0AAX3QKI6-F1
#
_cell.length_a   1.000
_cell.length_b   1.000
_cell.length_c   1.000
_cell.angle_alpha   90.00
_cell.angle_beta   90.00
_cell.angle_gamma   90.00
#
_symmetry.space_group_name_H-M   'P 1'
#
loop_
_entity.id
_entity.type
_entity.pdbx_description
1 polymer ?
#
loop_
_entity_poly.entity_id
_entity_poly.type
_entity_poly.pdbx_seq_one_letter_code
_entity_poly.pdbx_strand_id
1 'polypeptide(L)'
;MPQVIVEGQYLGTSIKKSQFNGEEKQHVQLDIYQPNSSDNDKTVVIKCEDFEIMNKFKDTKMGTPVKANVTINAYQNKAYFKLIDIA
;
A
#
# COMPACT_ATOMS: atom_id res chain seq x y z
N MET A 1 11.02 -13.00 -2.21
CA MET A 1 9.55 -12.83 -2.15
C MET A 1 9.04 -12.56 -3.55
N PRO A 2 7.86 -13.05 -3.93
CA PRO A 2 7.24 -12.70 -5.20
C PRO A 2 7.00 -11.19 -5.29
N GLN A 3 7.18 -10.63 -6.48
CA GLN A 3 6.98 -9.22 -6.79
C GLN A 3 5.83 -9.07 -7.78
N VAL A 4 4.99 -8.06 -7.58
CA VAL A 4 3.90 -7.72 -8.49
C VAL A 4 3.77 -6.21 -8.65
N ILE A 5 3.04 -5.83 -9.68
CA ILE A 5 2.63 -4.46 -9.91
C ILE A 5 1.21 -4.30 -9.36
N VAL A 6 0.98 -3.28 -8.53
CA VAL A 6 -0.35 -2.83 -8.15
C VAL A 6 -0.64 -1.54 -8.90
N GLU A 7 -1.72 -1.53 -9.68
CA GLU A 7 -2.22 -0.38 -10.43
C GLU A 7 -3.63 -0.02 -9.96
N GLY A 8 -3.91 1.28 -9.89
CA GLY A 8 -5.23 1.79 -9.54
C GLY A 8 -5.25 3.30 -9.37
N GLN A 9 -6.16 3.77 -8.54
CA GLN A 9 -6.33 5.18 -8.22
C GLN A 9 -5.90 5.44 -6.77
N TYR A 10 -5.08 6.45 -6.57
CA TYR A 10 -4.65 6.91 -5.26
C TYR A 10 -5.86 7.32 -4.42
N LEU A 11 -6.02 6.72 -3.23
CA LEU A 11 -7.02 7.15 -2.25
C LEU A 11 -6.40 8.04 -1.18
N GLY A 12 -5.21 7.69 -0.71
CA GLY A 12 -4.55 8.41 0.36
C GLY A 12 -3.29 7.73 0.85
N THR A 13 -2.47 8.50 1.56
CA THR A 13 -1.38 7.99 2.39
C THR A 13 -1.57 8.40 3.84
N SER A 14 -1.29 7.50 4.78
CA SER A 14 -1.35 7.79 6.20
C SER A 14 -0.27 7.04 6.98
N ILE A 15 0.13 7.56 8.14
CA ILE A 15 0.99 6.84 9.07
C ILE A 15 0.11 5.98 9.98
N LYS A 16 0.38 4.67 10.03
CA LYS A 16 -0.33 3.71 10.87
C LYS A 16 0.62 3.06 11.86
N LYS A 17 0.10 2.82 13.07
CA LYS A 17 0.74 1.97 14.08
C LYS A 17 0.15 0.57 13.97
N SER A 18 0.99 -0.45 13.98
CA SER A 18 0.58 -1.85 14.09
C SER A 18 1.35 -2.53 15.21
N GLN A 19 0.65 -3.30 16.03
CA GLN A 19 1.28 -4.24 16.95
C GLN A 19 1.39 -5.61 16.28
N PHE A 20 2.61 -6.15 16.23
CA PHE A 20 2.85 -7.51 15.78
C PHE A 20 3.77 -8.21 16.78
N ASN A 21 3.30 -9.30 17.37
CA ASN A 21 4.03 -10.06 18.40
C ASN A 21 4.52 -9.20 19.59
N GLY A 22 3.73 -8.22 20.02
CA GLY A 22 4.09 -7.33 21.13
C GLY A 22 5.04 -6.19 20.77
N GLU A 23 5.59 -6.15 19.54
CA GLU A 23 6.35 -5.02 19.04
C GLU A 23 5.42 -4.01 18.35
N GLU A 24 5.50 -2.74 18.77
CA GLU A 24 4.89 -1.63 18.03
C GLU A 24 5.77 -1.20 16.87
N LYS A 25 5.21 -1.25 15.66
CA LYS A 25 5.85 -0.73 14.45
C LYS A 25 4.97 0.32 13.79
N GLN A 26 5.60 1.42 13.40
CA GLN A 26 4.98 2.45 12.58
C GLN A 26 5.33 2.20 11.12
N HIS A 27 4.39 2.45 10.22
CA HIS A 27 4.60 2.36 8.78
C HIS A 27 3.72 3.38 8.07
N VAL A 28 4.13 3.76 6.87
CA VAL A 28 3.26 4.44 5.92
C VAL A 28 2.35 3.40 5.27
N GLN A 29 1.07 3.74 5.20
CA GLN A 29 0.04 3.03 4.47
C GLN A 29 -0.33 3.85 3.23
N LEU A 30 -0.27 3.24 2.06
CA LEU A 30 -0.76 3.75 0.79
C LEU A 30 -2.00 2.95 0.39
N ASP A 31 -3.12 3.66 0.21
CA ASP A 31 -4.39 3.08 -0.20
C ASP A 31 -4.63 3.30 -1.69
N ILE A 32 -4.83 2.20 -2.43
CA ILE A 32 -5.07 2.22 -3.88
C ILE A 32 -6.43 1.58 -4.18
N TYR A 33 -7.31 2.31 -4.85
CA TYR A 33 -8.57 1.80 -5.34
C TYR A 33 -8.42 1.16 -6.72
N GLN A 34 -8.91 -0.06 -6.88
CA GLN A 34 -8.91 -0.82 -8.12
C GLN A 34 -10.34 -0.93 -8.66
N PRO A 35 -10.82 0.02 -9.48
CA PRO A 35 -12.22 0.08 -9.92
C PRO A 35 -12.68 -1.19 -10.65
N ASN A 36 -11.75 -1.83 -11.35
CA ASN A 36 -11.98 -3.02 -12.16
C ASN A 36 -11.75 -4.34 -11.40
N SER A 37 -11.43 -4.29 -10.09
CA SER A 37 -11.31 -5.51 -9.30
C SER A 37 -12.66 -6.21 -9.17
N SER A 38 -12.63 -7.55 -9.26
CA SER A 38 -13.78 -8.42 -9.01
C SER A 38 -14.03 -8.66 -7.51
N ASP A 39 -13.09 -8.27 -6.65
CA ASP A 39 -13.24 -8.40 -5.20
C ASP A 39 -14.27 -7.40 -4.65
N ASN A 40 -14.94 -7.80 -3.56
CA ASN A 40 -15.87 -6.93 -2.84
C ASN A 40 -15.14 -5.72 -2.23
N ASP A 41 -13.94 -5.95 -1.70
CA ASP A 41 -13.03 -4.87 -1.31
C ASP A 41 -12.13 -4.54 -2.49
N LYS A 42 -12.42 -3.41 -3.12
CA LYS A 42 -11.66 -2.89 -4.26
C LYS A 42 -10.43 -2.10 -3.84
N THR A 43 -10.11 -2.06 -2.55
CA THR A 43 -8.96 -1.30 -2.03
C THR A 43 -7.81 -2.23 -1.74
N VAL A 44 -6.64 -1.89 -2.28
CA VAL A 44 -5.38 -2.55 -1.95
C VAL A 44 -4.58 -1.63 -1.03
N VAL A 45 -4.19 -2.20 0.12
CA VAL A 45 -3.37 -1.54 1.13
C VAL A 45 -1.92 -1.94 0.95
N ILE A 46 -1.05 -0.97 0.68
CA ILE A 46 0.40 -1.17 0.56
C ILE A 46 1.09 -0.53 1.77
N LYS A 47 1.98 -1.29 2.42
CA LYS A 47 2.78 -0.81 3.56
C LYS A 47 4.18 -0.42 3.12
N CYS A 48 4.70 0.66 3.69
CA CYS A 48 6.07 1.13 3.48
C CYS A 48 6.69 1.52 4.82
N GLU A 49 7.95 1.14 5.05
CA GLU A 49 8.71 1.53 6.25
C GLU A 49 9.48 2.84 6.06
N ASP A 50 9.57 3.33 4.81
CA ASP A 50 10.16 4.62 4.48
C ASP A 50 9.11 5.73 4.59
N PHE A 51 9.32 6.65 5.52
CA PHE A 51 8.43 7.78 5.78
C PHE A 51 8.59 8.91 4.77
N GLU A 52 9.73 9.00 4.06
CA GLU A 52 9.95 10.02 3.05
C GLU A 52 9.00 9.87 1.86
N ILE A 53 8.43 8.67 1.67
CA ILE A 53 7.42 8.40 0.65
C ILE A 53 6.19 9.31 0.80
N MET A 54 5.86 9.76 2.01
CA MET A 54 4.78 10.71 2.26
C MET A 54 4.96 12.01 1.46
N ASN A 55 6.21 12.45 1.28
CA ASN A 55 6.52 13.65 0.51
C ASN A 55 6.21 13.48 -0.98
N LYS A 56 6.31 12.25 -1.53
CA LYS A 56 5.93 11.98 -2.93
C LYS A 56 4.43 12.14 -3.18
N PHE A 57 3.61 11.96 -2.15
CA PHE A 57 2.15 12.01 -2.26
C PHE A 57 1.52 13.31 -1.74
N LYS A 58 2.32 14.25 -1.21
CA LYS A 58 1.84 15.48 -0.57
C LYS A 58 0.85 16.28 -1.43
N ASP A 59 1.13 16.40 -2.72
CA ASP A 59 0.29 17.14 -3.67
C ASP A 59 -0.55 16.22 -4.57
N THR A 60 -0.53 14.90 -4.31
CA THR A 60 -1.29 13.92 -5.08
C THR A 60 -2.76 13.97 -4.68
N LYS A 61 -3.64 14.15 -5.67
CA LYS A 61 -5.09 14.20 -5.44
C LYS A 61 -5.70 12.81 -5.43
N MET A 62 -6.74 12.62 -4.63
CA MET A 62 -7.55 11.40 -4.68
C MET A 62 -8.04 11.14 -6.12
N GLY A 63 -8.02 9.88 -6.57
CA GLY A 63 -8.38 9.49 -7.93
C GLY A 63 -7.21 9.52 -8.92
N THR A 64 -6.05 10.09 -8.55
CA THR A 64 -4.87 10.13 -9.43
C THR A 64 -4.41 8.70 -9.74
N PRO A 65 -4.22 8.31 -11.01
CA PRO A 65 -3.66 7.01 -11.36
C PRO A 65 -2.29 6.80 -10.70
N VAL A 66 -2.09 5.64 -10.11
CA VAL A 66 -0.83 5.28 -9.43
C VAL A 66 -0.47 3.84 -9.75
N LYS A 67 0.83 3.60 -9.88
CA LYS A 67 1.44 2.30 -10.09
C LYS A 67 2.53 2.08 -9.05
N ALA A 68 2.56 0.92 -8.43
CA ALA A 68 3.54 0.59 -7.40
C ALA A 68 4.10 -0.81 -7.63
N ASN A 69 5.43 -0.94 -7.57
CA ASN A 69 6.04 -2.26 -7.48
C ASN A 69 6.07 -2.68 -6.01
N VAL A 70 5.57 -3.88 -5.73
CA VAL A 70 5.43 -4.39 -4.37
C VAL A 70 5.92 -5.81 -4.24
N THR A 71 6.44 -6.16 -3.07
CA THR A 71 6.59 -7.56 -2.66
C THR A 71 5.33 -8.06 -1.99
N ILE A 72 4.97 -9.33 -2.23
CA ILE A 72 3.84 -9.99 -1.55
C ILE A 72 4.36 -10.90 -0.44
N ASN A 73 3.74 -10.75 0.75
CA ASN A 73 3.84 -11.70 1.85
C ASN A 73 2.46 -12.30 2.14
N ALA A 74 2.36 -13.63 2.13
CA ALA A 74 1.14 -14.31 2.54
C ALA A 74 1.23 -14.69 4.03
N TYR A 75 0.26 -14.27 4.83
CA TYR A 75 0.16 -14.65 6.24
C TYR A 75 -1.31 -14.84 6.62
N GLN A 76 -1.64 -15.94 7.30
CA GLN A 76 -3.02 -16.27 7.71
C GLN A 76 -4.07 -16.12 6.60
N ASN A 77 -3.78 -16.66 5.41
CA ASN A 77 -4.64 -16.56 4.21
C ASN A 77 -4.94 -15.13 3.75
N LYS A 78 -4.10 -14.15 4.12
CA LYS A 78 -4.16 -12.77 3.65
C LYS A 78 -2.85 -12.39 2.95
N ALA A 79 -2.98 -11.68 1.84
CA ALA A 79 -1.85 -11.08 1.14
C ALA A 79 -1.53 -9.71 1.75
N TYR A 80 -0.25 -9.48 2.04
CA TYR A 80 0.27 -8.22 2.53
C TYR A 80 1.27 -7.68 1.51
N PHE A 81 1.04 -6.45 1.08
CA PHE A 81 1.85 -5.80 0.07
C PHE A 81 2.82 -4.84 0.75
N LYS A 82 4.12 -4.99 0.47
CA LYS A 82 5.16 -4.07 0.93
C LYS A 82 5.76 -3.33 -0.26
N LEU A 83 5.81 -2.00 -0.16
CA LEU A 83 6.30 -1.12 -1.21
C LEU A 83 7.78 -1.36 -1.49
N ILE A 84 8.13 -1.47 -2.77
CA ILE A 84 9.52 -1.41 -3.27
C ILE A 84 9.76 0.01 -3.78
N ASP A 85 8.96 0.44 -4.75
CA ASP A 85 8.99 1.78 -5.33
C ASP A 85 7.62 2.17 -5.92
N ILE A 86 7.51 3.46 -6.26
CA ILE A 86 6.42 3.99 -7.07
C ILE A 86 6.93 4.08 -8.50
N ALA A 87 6.16 3.53 -9.43
CA ALA A 87 6.50 3.44 -10.85
C ALA A 87 5.86 4.57 -11.67
#